data_AF-A0A9W8CPW3-F1
#
_entry.id   AF-A0A9W8CPW3-F1
#
_cell.length_a   1.000
_cell.length_b   1.000
_cell.length_c   1.000
_cell.angle_alpha   90.00
_cell.angle_beta   90.00
_cell.angle_gamma   90.00
#
_symmetry.space_group_name_H-M   'P 1'
#
loop_
_entity.id
_entity.type
_entity.pdbx_description
1 polymer ?
#
loop_
_entity_poly.entity_id
_entity_poly.type
_entity_poly.pdbx_seq_one_letter_code
_entity_poly.pdbx_strand_id
1 'polypeptide(L)'
;MRPGLLWFIRDPNDAEFHPMREALEDRPISQQSKISRSAVMYCGTMLVCVGVPSFTAVKVAPEAFPLRWDTSVGLSHYPVSVLYAVLSLFILIKWGRPYVLFRFLLDHWWQFAARTTRLSEFILNQHDVLDEGRWIIRRYPLVPVLLPRLWMPTQAITKAYEDVSKDAADKARSTDAANAVPTLEFRTLLQNRIDAVLAESHPWVEFVLDGQNVRVPALDTVAIVAGRQMLVPVDDFGRPVEDKFDYEAADYPESQNGGDNNGDQGVVRDLPPPAPDNSFRDLRFKATQHRVIHVPSSLRMRVCTFMFLGWAAIASFVTVTFVLSLKIGRLCVGRMEDMPRNDLVVLAMGLLLLLIGCESIYQLGVYIGSIYDLDGSWTQRFDESKRQIWRTVVTAWKTLVTAFVFLGVMPALYGMVVEVYLVTIARTYLEREGTQYAFARTLIQAMGHNWLFSSLHMWIAMSLLRLFPNSRLARAIDRLFVGPPHMWQVWRAIVEIGVPVGGLALLCTSLPFGLALIDLWQQDRLTTEHVSNLIMMNDTRLVAKNSALVILSAISAGIVWQACIIYKRWSRLARDRMYLVGQQLQNLGDNDLEEVDQDGDVVDDFHPGEADDHHLAAGAE
;
A
#
# COMPACT_ATOMS: atom_id res chain seq x y z
N MET A 1 13.37 -5.24 10.19
CA MET A 1 14.84 -5.22 9.98
C MET A 1 15.46 -4.37 11.09
N ARG A 2 16.74 -4.61 11.42
CA ARG A 2 17.48 -3.85 12.42
C ARG A 2 17.73 -2.42 11.92
N PRO A 3 17.50 -1.39 12.76
CA PRO A 3 17.95 -0.03 12.44
C PRO A 3 19.49 0.01 12.31
N GLY A 4 20.01 0.78 11.36
CA GLY A 4 21.44 0.83 11.07
C GLY A 4 21.95 -0.29 10.17
N LEU A 5 21.07 -1.08 9.55
CA LEU A 5 21.45 -2.02 8.49
C LEU A 5 21.65 -1.30 7.16
N LEU A 6 20.88 -0.24 6.91
CA LEU A 6 20.85 0.52 5.67
C LEU A 6 21.69 1.81 5.76
N TRP A 7 22.66 1.83 6.67
CA TRP A 7 23.60 2.95 6.87
C TRP A 7 24.30 3.41 5.58
N PHE A 8 24.43 2.53 4.59
CA PHE A 8 25.08 2.83 3.32
C PHE A 8 24.19 3.64 2.37
N ILE A 9 22.88 3.74 2.64
CA ILE A 9 21.96 4.59 1.89
C ILE A 9 22.05 5.99 2.49
N ARG A 10 22.68 6.92 1.77
CA ARG A 10 22.79 8.33 2.19
C ARG A 10 21.40 9.00 2.18
N ASP A 11 21.17 9.88 3.15
CA ASP A 11 19.94 10.67 3.23
C ASP A 11 19.88 11.64 2.04
N PRO A 12 18.81 11.61 1.20
CA PRO A 12 18.67 12.54 0.09
C PRO A 12 18.57 14.01 0.51
N ASN A 13 18.30 14.29 1.79
CA ASN A 13 18.24 15.66 2.33
C ASN A 13 19.58 16.17 2.89
N ASP A 14 20.66 15.39 2.77
CA ASP A 14 21.98 15.80 3.21
C ASP A 14 22.53 16.93 2.31
N ALA A 15 22.89 18.07 2.92
CA ALA A 15 23.36 19.25 2.20
C ALA A 15 24.70 19.03 1.50
N GLU A 16 25.51 18.05 1.93
CA GLU A 16 26.77 17.68 1.29
C GLU A 16 26.58 16.76 0.08
N PHE A 17 25.36 16.22 -0.14
CA PHE A 17 25.09 15.28 -1.22
C PHE A 17 24.73 16.00 -2.52
N HIS A 18 25.66 15.99 -3.48
CA HIS A 18 25.47 16.55 -4.81
C HIS A 18 25.59 15.47 -5.90
N PRO A 19 24.53 14.69 -6.17
CA PRO A 19 24.59 13.50 -7.03
C PRO A 19 25.06 13.82 -8.47
N MET A 20 24.68 14.97 -8.99
CA MET A 20 25.08 15.41 -10.34
C MET A 20 26.57 15.79 -10.40
N ARG A 21 27.12 16.35 -9.33
CA ARG A 21 28.51 16.78 -9.25
C ARG A 21 29.45 15.57 -9.13
N GLU A 22 29.11 14.62 -8.25
CA GLU A 22 29.86 13.36 -8.06
C GLU A 22 29.84 12.50 -9.35
N ALA A 23 28.73 12.51 -10.10
CA ALA A 23 28.63 11.82 -11.39
C ALA A 23 29.42 12.50 -12.53
N LEU A 24 29.68 13.81 -12.45
CA LEU A 24 30.47 14.54 -13.46
C LEU A 24 31.98 14.50 -13.16
N GLU A 25 32.37 14.34 -11.90
CA GLU A 25 33.77 14.29 -11.46
C GLU A 25 34.43 12.92 -11.71
N ASP A 26 33.64 11.84 -11.83
CA ASP A 26 34.12 10.48 -12.12
C ASP A 26 34.55 10.29 -13.59
N ARG A 27 35.70 9.61 -13.82
CA ARG A 27 36.17 9.31 -15.20
C ARG A 27 35.17 8.42 -15.96
N PRO A 28 34.90 8.67 -17.25
CA PRO A 28 33.89 7.93 -18.02
C PRO A 28 34.21 6.44 -18.18
N ILE A 29 35.48 6.06 -18.23
CA ILE A 29 35.93 4.66 -18.33
C ILE A 29 35.60 3.88 -17.03
N SER A 30 35.81 4.50 -15.86
CA SER A 30 35.40 3.88 -14.59
C SER A 30 33.89 3.73 -14.49
N GLN A 31 33.12 4.68 -15.02
CA GLN A 31 31.66 4.60 -15.05
C GLN A 31 31.15 3.45 -15.91
N GLN A 32 31.72 3.23 -17.10
CA GLN A 32 31.34 2.10 -17.96
C GLN A 32 31.53 0.75 -17.26
N SER A 33 32.62 0.58 -16.50
CA SER A 33 32.85 -0.64 -15.71
C SER A 33 31.85 -0.83 -14.57
N LYS A 34 31.34 0.26 -13.99
CA LYS A 34 30.30 0.21 -12.94
C LYS A 34 28.96 -0.21 -13.56
N ILE A 35 28.62 0.35 -14.72
CA ILE A 35 27.40 0.05 -15.47
C ILE A 35 27.41 -1.39 -16.01
N SER A 36 28.53 -1.88 -16.54
CA SER A 36 28.60 -3.26 -17.04
C SER A 36 28.44 -4.29 -15.92
N ARG A 37 29.04 -4.04 -14.75
CA ARG A 37 28.85 -4.87 -13.56
C ARG A 37 27.39 -4.87 -13.11
N SER A 38 26.71 -3.72 -13.09
CA SER A 38 25.30 -3.67 -12.73
C SER A 38 24.42 -4.37 -13.77
N ALA A 39 24.69 -4.22 -15.07
CA ALA A 39 23.97 -4.91 -16.13
C ALA A 39 24.07 -6.45 -15.99
N VAL A 40 25.26 -6.99 -15.74
CA VAL A 40 25.45 -8.43 -15.51
C VAL A 40 24.68 -8.90 -14.27
N MET A 41 24.73 -8.13 -13.18
CA MET A 41 23.97 -8.43 -11.96
C MET A 41 22.47 -8.48 -12.24
N TYR A 42 21.90 -7.46 -12.90
CA TYR A 42 20.48 -7.41 -13.21
C TYR A 42 20.05 -8.50 -14.19
N CYS A 43 20.85 -8.81 -15.22
CA CYS A 43 20.58 -9.92 -16.13
C CYS A 43 20.56 -11.26 -15.40
N GLY A 44 21.53 -11.51 -14.51
CA GLY A 44 21.56 -12.72 -13.68
C GLY A 44 20.35 -12.81 -12.76
N THR A 45 20.00 -11.71 -12.08
CA THR A 45 18.80 -11.63 -11.23
C THR A 45 17.54 -11.89 -12.03
N MET A 46 17.38 -11.31 -13.23
CA MET A 46 16.21 -11.54 -14.09
C MET A 46 16.11 -12.99 -14.56
N LEU A 47 17.22 -13.61 -14.96
CA LEU A 47 17.23 -15.01 -15.38
C LEU A 47 16.82 -15.94 -14.23
N VAL A 48 17.33 -15.69 -13.02
CA VAL A 48 17.00 -16.48 -11.83
C VAL A 48 15.58 -16.21 -11.33
N CYS A 49 15.15 -14.94 -11.26
CA CYS A 49 13.90 -14.55 -10.60
C CYS A 49 12.69 -14.58 -11.55
N VAL A 50 12.91 -14.53 -12.85
CA VAL A 50 11.82 -14.59 -13.84
C VAL A 50 12.00 -15.85 -14.69
N GLY A 51 13.17 -16.03 -15.30
CA GLY A 51 13.43 -17.13 -16.23
C GLY A 51 13.23 -18.52 -15.62
N VAL A 52 13.89 -18.81 -14.50
CA VAL A 52 13.79 -20.12 -13.82
C VAL A 52 12.36 -20.40 -13.34
N PRO A 53 11.70 -19.52 -12.56
CA PRO A 53 10.30 -19.70 -12.16
C PRO A 53 9.35 -19.87 -13.34
N SER A 54 9.43 -19.03 -14.37
CA SER A 54 8.57 -19.18 -15.55
C SER A 54 8.79 -20.51 -16.28
N PHE A 55 10.03 -20.95 -16.45
CA PHE A 55 10.34 -22.24 -17.07
C PHE A 55 9.83 -23.42 -16.24
N THR A 56 10.04 -23.37 -14.92
CA THR A 56 9.52 -24.40 -14.00
C THR A 56 7.98 -24.41 -13.99
N ALA A 57 7.33 -23.25 -14.04
CA ALA A 57 5.88 -23.14 -14.10
C ALA A 57 5.29 -23.83 -15.34
N VAL A 58 5.90 -23.63 -16.51
CA VAL A 58 5.47 -24.30 -17.76
C VAL A 58 5.62 -25.82 -17.66
N LYS A 59 6.70 -26.31 -17.04
CA LYS A 59 6.93 -27.75 -16.87
C LYS A 59 6.02 -28.41 -15.83
N VAL A 60 5.80 -27.75 -14.69
CA VAL A 60 5.02 -28.29 -13.57
C VAL A 60 3.51 -28.16 -13.81
N ALA A 61 3.10 -27.12 -14.54
CA ALA A 61 1.70 -26.85 -14.84
C ALA A 61 1.49 -26.67 -16.36
N PRO A 62 1.70 -27.72 -17.18
CA PRO A 62 1.53 -27.63 -18.62
C PRO A 62 0.08 -27.26 -18.98
N GLU A 63 -0.89 -27.64 -18.15
CA GLU A 63 -2.31 -27.29 -18.32
C GLU A 63 -2.63 -25.81 -18.12
N ALA A 64 -1.75 -25.02 -17.50
CA ALA A 64 -1.94 -23.58 -17.31
C ALA A 64 -1.41 -22.75 -18.51
N PHE A 65 -0.61 -23.37 -19.38
CA PHE A 65 0.01 -22.73 -20.54
C PHE A 65 -0.38 -23.48 -21.85
N PRO A 66 -0.29 -22.87 -23.04
CA PRO A 66 -0.03 -21.45 -23.31
C PRO A 66 -1.17 -20.55 -22.83
N LEU A 67 -0.88 -19.25 -22.72
CA LEU A 67 -1.89 -18.23 -22.48
C LEU A 67 -2.73 -18.06 -23.76
N ARG A 68 -4.03 -18.28 -23.65
CA ARG A 68 -5.02 -18.16 -24.70
C ARG A 68 -5.56 -16.75 -24.70
N TRP A 69 -5.11 -15.98 -25.69
CA TRP A 69 -5.64 -14.66 -25.99
C TRP A 69 -6.30 -14.69 -27.37
N ASP A 70 -7.61 -14.93 -27.40
CA ASP A 70 -8.37 -14.93 -28.65
C ASP A 70 -8.81 -13.49 -28.98
N THR A 71 -8.28 -12.93 -30.07
CA THR A 71 -8.62 -11.59 -30.58
C THR A 71 -9.78 -11.61 -31.60
N SER A 72 -10.29 -12.80 -31.95
CA SER A 72 -11.21 -12.98 -33.07
C SER A 72 -12.70 -12.81 -32.71
N VAL A 73 -13.04 -12.65 -31.42
CA VAL A 73 -14.43 -12.44 -30.98
C VAL A 73 -14.79 -10.96 -31.23
N GLY A 74 -16.07 -10.61 -31.38
CA GLY A 74 -16.47 -9.22 -31.60
C GLY A 74 -16.12 -8.30 -30.42
N LEU A 75 -15.82 -7.02 -30.71
CA LEU A 75 -15.59 -5.92 -29.75
C LEU A 75 -16.64 -5.82 -28.63
N SER A 76 -17.81 -6.45 -28.76
CA SER A 76 -18.87 -6.49 -27.75
C SER A 76 -18.53 -7.31 -26.49
N HIS A 77 -17.64 -8.31 -26.56
CA HIS A 77 -17.31 -9.18 -25.40
C HIS A 77 -16.02 -8.76 -24.64
N TYR A 78 -15.17 -7.92 -25.23
CA TYR A 78 -13.90 -7.48 -24.63
C TYR A 78 -14.04 -6.50 -23.46
N PRO A 79 -14.91 -5.48 -23.53
CA PRO A 79 -15.04 -4.52 -22.42
C PRO A 79 -15.57 -5.19 -21.17
N VAL A 80 -16.39 -6.21 -21.34
CA VAL A 80 -17.00 -6.99 -20.25
C VAL A 80 -15.94 -7.77 -19.47
N SER A 81 -15.06 -8.47 -20.18
CA SER A 81 -14.00 -9.29 -19.60
C SER A 81 -12.92 -8.45 -18.89
N VAL A 82 -12.46 -7.37 -19.55
CA VAL A 82 -11.49 -6.43 -18.97
C VAL A 82 -12.08 -5.72 -17.76
N LEU A 83 -13.35 -5.30 -17.83
CA LEU A 83 -13.99 -4.64 -16.70
C LEU A 83 -14.24 -5.58 -15.53
N TYR A 84 -14.68 -6.82 -15.78
CA TYR A 84 -14.78 -7.82 -14.73
C TYR A 84 -13.43 -7.96 -14.01
N ALA A 85 -12.32 -8.04 -14.75
CA ALA A 85 -10.99 -8.10 -14.16
C ALA A 85 -10.66 -6.87 -13.30
N VAL A 86 -10.95 -5.66 -13.78
CA VAL A 86 -10.72 -4.40 -13.03
C VAL A 86 -11.57 -4.32 -11.76
N LEU A 87 -12.83 -4.73 -11.84
CA LEU A 87 -13.77 -4.71 -10.72
C LEU A 87 -13.41 -5.78 -9.68
N SER A 88 -13.07 -6.99 -10.12
CA SER A 88 -12.54 -8.05 -9.26
C SER A 88 -11.25 -7.60 -8.57
N LEU A 89 -10.33 -6.93 -9.27
CA LEU A 89 -9.10 -6.38 -8.70
C LEU A 89 -9.39 -5.31 -7.64
N PHE A 90 -10.38 -4.43 -7.87
CA PHE A 90 -10.77 -3.43 -6.88
C PHE A 90 -11.31 -4.07 -5.59
N ILE A 91 -12.17 -5.09 -5.72
CA ILE A 91 -12.67 -5.88 -4.59
C ILE A 91 -11.50 -6.57 -3.87
N LEU A 92 -10.60 -7.19 -4.64
CA LEU A 92 -9.40 -7.88 -4.15
C LEU A 92 -8.56 -6.98 -3.24
N ILE A 93 -8.22 -5.77 -3.72
CA ILE A 93 -7.36 -4.83 -3.00
C ILE A 93 -8.08 -4.26 -1.78
N LYS A 94 -9.34 -3.83 -1.93
CA LYS A 94 -10.06 -3.10 -0.88
C LYS A 94 -10.55 -4.03 0.24
N TRP A 95 -11.00 -5.24 -0.09
CA TRP A 95 -11.69 -6.12 0.87
C TRP A 95 -10.80 -7.26 1.37
N GLY A 96 -10.00 -7.87 0.49
CA GLY A 96 -9.18 -9.02 0.85
C GLY A 96 -7.90 -8.69 1.62
N ARG A 97 -7.60 -7.40 1.84
CA ARG A 97 -6.40 -6.90 2.57
C ARG A 97 -5.14 -7.74 2.29
N PRO A 98 -4.79 -7.97 1.00
CA PRO A 98 -3.73 -8.92 0.63
C PRO A 98 -2.38 -8.58 1.24
N TYR A 99 -2.17 -7.30 1.59
CA TYR A 99 -1.02 -6.83 2.34
C TYR A 99 -0.81 -7.54 3.69
N VAL A 100 -1.87 -7.88 4.43
CA VAL A 100 -1.74 -8.55 5.73
C VAL A 100 -1.19 -9.96 5.56
N LEU A 101 -1.80 -10.73 4.64
CA LEU A 101 -1.34 -12.07 4.31
C LEU A 101 0.08 -12.05 3.74
N PHE A 102 0.36 -11.13 2.80
CA PHE A 102 1.66 -10.98 2.19
C PHE A 102 2.74 -10.63 3.22
N ARG A 103 2.45 -9.68 4.12
CA ARG A 103 3.34 -9.33 5.23
C ARG A 103 3.57 -10.51 6.14
N PHE A 104 2.52 -11.24 6.53
CA PHE A 104 2.67 -12.44 7.36
C PHE A 104 3.60 -13.47 6.71
N LEU A 105 3.37 -13.82 5.44
CA LEU A 105 4.18 -14.80 4.71
C LEU A 105 5.63 -14.33 4.55
N LEU A 106 5.83 -13.06 4.18
CA LEU A 106 7.17 -12.50 4.04
C LEU A 106 7.90 -12.40 5.37
N ASP A 107 7.25 -11.98 6.46
CA ASP A 107 7.88 -11.87 7.77
C ASP A 107 8.37 -13.25 8.23
N HIS A 108 7.57 -14.31 8.05
CA HIS A 108 7.99 -15.68 8.33
C HIS A 108 9.12 -16.15 7.43
N TRP A 109 9.06 -15.82 6.14
CA TRP A 109 10.13 -16.14 5.20
C TRP A 109 11.44 -15.43 5.54
N TRP A 110 11.40 -14.14 5.88
CA TRP A 110 12.58 -13.36 6.25
C TRP A 110 13.21 -13.87 7.55
N GLN A 111 12.40 -14.25 8.54
CA GLN A 111 12.89 -14.92 9.74
C GLN A 111 13.56 -16.24 9.40
N PHE A 112 12.93 -17.06 8.55
CA PHE A 112 13.51 -18.32 8.09
C PHE A 112 14.83 -18.11 7.33
N ALA A 113 14.89 -17.16 6.40
CA ALA A 113 16.08 -16.83 5.63
C ALA A 113 17.21 -16.29 6.52
N ALA A 114 16.91 -15.44 7.50
CA ALA A 114 17.90 -14.92 8.44
C ALA A 114 18.45 -16.05 9.33
N ARG A 115 17.59 -16.91 9.86
CA ARG A 115 17.96 -18.06 10.72
C ARG A 115 18.75 -19.14 9.98
N THR A 116 18.46 -19.38 8.71
CA THR A 116 19.20 -20.35 7.89
C THR A 116 20.58 -19.83 7.48
N THR A 117 20.71 -18.53 7.27
CA THR A 117 21.99 -17.88 6.95
C THR A 117 22.80 -17.49 8.19
N ARG A 118 22.24 -17.61 9.40
CA ARG A 118 22.78 -17.16 10.69
C ARG A 118 22.97 -15.65 10.82
N LEU A 119 22.07 -14.90 10.20
CA LEU A 119 22.09 -13.44 10.18
C LEU A 119 20.93 -12.84 11.00
N SER A 120 20.35 -13.58 11.95
CA SER A 120 19.20 -13.11 12.74
C SER A 120 19.56 -11.87 13.57
N GLU A 121 20.71 -11.87 14.23
CA GLU A 121 21.18 -10.71 15.01
C GLU A 121 21.58 -9.55 14.09
N PHE A 122 22.23 -9.84 12.96
CA PHE A 122 22.68 -8.84 11.99
C PHE A 122 21.52 -8.12 11.28
N ILE A 123 20.48 -8.85 10.84
CA ILE A 123 19.40 -8.33 10.00
C ILE A 123 18.12 -8.03 10.80
N LEU A 124 17.80 -8.85 11.80
CA LEU A 124 16.52 -8.78 12.53
C LEU A 124 16.67 -8.24 13.95
N ASN A 125 17.89 -8.00 14.44
CA ASN A 125 18.16 -7.63 15.83
C ASN A 125 17.68 -8.68 16.85
N GLN A 126 17.55 -9.94 16.42
CA GLN A 126 17.14 -11.03 17.27
C GLN A 126 18.38 -11.84 17.63
N HIS A 127 18.79 -11.76 18.90
CA HIS A 127 19.90 -12.56 19.41
C HIS A 127 19.47 -14.03 19.49
N ASP A 128 20.21 -14.89 18.82
CA ASP A 128 19.97 -16.33 18.78
C ASP A 128 21.30 -17.06 18.82
N VAL A 129 21.53 -17.80 19.89
CA VAL A 129 22.78 -18.52 20.17
C VAL A 129 23.11 -19.54 19.08
N LEU A 130 22.09 -20.08 18.42
CA LEU A 130 22.26 -21.05 17.33
C LEU A 130 22.92 -20.43 16.10
N ASP A 131 22.90 -19.11 15.98
CA ASP A 131 23.57 -18.37 14.91
C ASP A 131 25.07 -18.16 15.18
N GLU A 132 25.50 -18.28 16.44
CA GLU A 132 26.90 -18.05 16.87
C GLU A 132 27.83 -19.25 16.67
N GLY A 133 27.30 -20.37 16.18
CA GLY A 133 28.10 -21.58 15.99
C GLY A 133 27.62 -22.45 14.84
N ARG A 134 28.45 -23.43 14.50
CA ARG A 134 28.20 -24.40 13.44
C ARG A 134 28.07 -25.81 13.97
N TRP A 135 27.11 -26.52 13.38
CA TRP A 135 26.92 -27.94 13.58
C TRP A 135 27.89 -28.74 12.71
N ILE A 136 28.57 -29.69 13.33
CA ILE A 136 29.50 -30.63 12.69
C ILE A 136 29.05 -32.04 13.08
N ILE A 137 28.82 -32.90 12.08
CA ILE A 137 28.56 -34.32 12.33
C ILE A 137 29.92 -35.01 12.43
N ARG A 138 30.25 -35.61 13.59
CA ARG A 138 31.58 -36.20 13.83
C ARG A 138 31.98 -37.23 12.79
N ARG A 139 31.00 -37.99 12.27
CA ARG A 139 31.21 -38.99 11.23
C ARG A 139 31.54 -38.38 9.86
N TYR A 140 31.06 -37.17 9.57
CA TYR A 140 31.21 -36.49 8.27
C TYR A 140 31.48 -34.98 8.47
N PRO A 141 32.67 -34.60 8.93
CA PRO A 141 32.96 -33.22 9.34
C PRO A 141 32.99 -32.22 8.17
N LEU A 142 33.23 -32.70 6.95
CA LEU A 142 33.28 -31.87 5.75
C LEU A 142 31.89 -31.58 5.15
N VAL A 143 30.84 -32.28 5.59
CA VAL A 143 29.49 -32.13 5.04
C VAL A 143 28.76 -31.04 5.83
N PRO A 144 28.41 -29.89 5.20
CA PRO A 144 27.66 -28.85 5.87
C PRO A 144 26.25 -29.37 6.17
N VAL A 145 25.79 -29.13 7.39
CA VAL A 145 24.44 -29.48 7.83
C VAL A 145 23.47 -28.47 7.21
N LEU A 146 22.66 -28.93 6.25
CA LEU A 146 21.60 -28.12 5.68
C LEU A 146 20.49 -27.91 6.73
N LEU A 147 19.90 -26.72 6.83
CA LEU A 147 18.75 -26.47 7.71
C LEU A 147 18.86 -27.08 9.14
N PRO A 148 19.93 -26.80 9.90
CA PRO A 148 20.24 -27.51 11.13
C PRO A 148 19.11 -27.46 12.17
N ARG A 149 18.33 -26.37 12.19
CA ARG A 149 17.22 -26.18 13.14
C ARG A 149 16.09 -27.19 13.03
N LEU A 150 16.00 -27.97 11.94
CA LEU A 150 14.95 -28.96 11.74
C LEU A 150 15.30 -30.35 12.31
N TRP A 151 16.59 -30.68 12.46
CA TRP A 151 17.05 -32.05 12.79
C TRP A 151 18.16 -32.11 13.85
N MET A 152 18.76 -30.97 14.21
CA MET A 152 19.77 -30.90 15.27
C MET A 152 19.12 -30.62 16.64
N PRO A 153 19.76 -31.05 17.75
CA PRO A 153 19.23 -30.84 19.10
C PRO A 153 19.40 -29.38 19.56
N THR A 154 18.61 -28.47 19.00
CA THR A 154 18.69 -27.02 19.30
C THR A 154 18.36 -26.70 20.75
N GLN A 155 17.43 -27.43 21.36
CA GLN A 155 17.03 -27.24 22.76
C GLN A 155 18.19 -27.46 23.74
N ALA A 156 19.09 -28.39 23.43
CA ALA A 156 20.27 -28.66 24.24
C ALA A 156 21.20 -27.45 24.32
N ILE A 157 21.41 -26.77 23.18
CA ILE A 157 22.23 -25.56 23.11
C ILE A 157 21.53 -24.39 23.79
N THR A 158 20.24 -24.19 23.54
CA THR A 158 19.48 -23.10 24.18
C THR A 158 19.53 -23.24 25.70
N LYS A 159 19.37 -24.45 26.24
CA LYS A 159 19.49 -24.73 27.67
C LYS A 159 20.92 -24.50 28.19
N ALA A 160 21.94 -24.95 27.45
CA ALA A 160 23.35 -24.73 27.82
C ALA A 160 23.68 -23.23 27.91
N TYR A 161 23.15 -22.43 26.99
CA TYR A 161 23.30 -20.99 27.01
C TYR A 161 22.52 -20.33 28.17
N GLU A 162 21.27 -20.73 28.40
CA GLU A 162 20.48 -20.22 29.53
C GLU A 162 21.16 -20.49 30.87
N ASP A 163 21.84 -21.63 31.03
CA ASP A 163 22.62 -21.94 32.21
C ASP A 163 23.82 -20.99 32.38
N VAL A 164 24.61 -20.77 31.32
CA VAL A 164 25.80 -19.90 31.38
C VAL A 164 25.43 -18.41 31.51
N SER A 165 24.39 -17.97 30.81
CA SER A 165 23.95 -16.57 30.78
C SER A 165 23.42 -16.04 32.13
N LYS A 166 23.09 -16.94 33.07
CA LYS A 166 22.75 -16.57 34.46
C LYS A 166 23.98 -16.11 35.23
N ASP A 167 25.12 -16.76 35.00
CA ASP A 167 26.33 -16.58 35.79
C ASP A 167 27.29 -15.58 35.14
N ALA A 168 27.38 -15.56 33.80
CA ALA A 168 28.30 -14.71 33.05
C ALA A 168 27.62 -14.03 31.87
N ALA A 169 28.05 -12.81 31.54
CA ALA A 169 27.63 -12.06 30.37
C ALA A 169 28.83 -11.68 29.48
N ASP A 170 28.62 -11.57 28.16
CA ASP A 170 29.65 -11.14 27.20
C ASP A 170 29.97 -9.64 27.39
N LYS A 171 31.16 -9.32 27.90
CA LYS A 171 31.60 -7.94 28.19
C LYS A 171 31.63 -7.04 26.96
N ALA A 172 31.95 -7.57 25.77
CA ALA A 172 31.96 -6.78 24.54
C ALA A 172 30.56 -6.32 24.11
N ARG A 173 29.49 -7.03 24.50
CA ARG A 173 28.10 -6.68 24.15
C ARG A 173 27.34 -6.00 25.28
N SER A 174 27.67 -6.34 26.52
CA SER A 174 26.98 -5.91 27.73
C SER A 174 27.96 -5.24 28.68
N THR A 175 28.46 -4.06 28.28
CA THR A 175 29.50 -3.32 29.00
C THR A 175 29.12 -2.98 30.45
N ASP A 176 27.82 -2.84 30.76
CA ASP A 176 27.31 -2.40 32.07
C ASP A 176 26.90 -3.54 33.03
N ALA A 177 27.03 -4.81 32.64
CA ALA A 177 26.63 -5.93 33.49
C ALA A 177 27.68 -6.22 34.57
N ALA A 178 27.23 -6.38 35.82
CA ALA A 178 28.13 -6.67 36.96
C ALA A 178 28.89 -8.00 36.83
N ASN A 179 28.35 -8.96 36.06
CA ASN A 179 28.92 -10.27 35.75
C ASN A 179 29.49 -10.36 34.33
N ALA A 180 29.92 -9.23 33.76
CA ALA A 180 30.52 -9.17 32.43
C ALA A 180 31.95 -9.74 32.44
N VAL A 181 32.14 -10.83 31.70
CA VAL A 181 33.42 -11.55 31.54
C VAL A 181 33.96 -11.29 30.13
N PRO A 182 35.30 -11.21 29.92
CA PRO A 182 35.88 -11.05 28.59
C PRO A 182 35.30 -12.02 27.55
N THR A 183 35.05 -11.57 26.32
CA THR A 183 34.34 -12.37 25.30
C THR A 183 34.95 -13.75 25.08
N LEU A 184 36.28 -13.86 24.99
CA LEU A 184 36.97 -15.13 24.84
C LEU A 184 36.67 -16.09 26.01
N GLU A 185 36.71 -15.61 27.25
CA GLU A 185 36.42 -16.40 28.43
C GLU A 185 34.93 -16.79 28.51
N PHE A 186 34.02 -15.88 28.17
CA PHE A 186 32.59 -16.21 28.04
C PHE A 186 32.36 -17.31 26.99
N ARG A 187 33.02 -17.23 25.83
CA ARG A 187 32.92 -18.23 24.76
C ARG A 187 33.50 -19.59 25.16
N THR A 188 34.60 -19.64 25.92
CA THR A 188 35.15 -20.92 26.39
C THR A 188 34.26 -21.57 27.43
N LEU A 189 33.70 -20.80 28.37
CA LEU A 189 32.70 -21.29 29.33
C LEU A 189 31.47 -21.85 28.60
N LEU A 190 30.97 -21.13 27.61
CA LEU A 190 29.83 -21.55 26.80
C LEU A 190 30.16 -22.82 25.99
N GLN A 191 31.31 -22.87 25.31
CA GLN A 191 31.75 -24.04 24.53
C GLN A 191 31.88 -25.29 25.42
N ASN A 192 32.54 -25.16 26.57
CA ASN A 192 32.70 -26.26 27.53
C ASN A 192 31.34 -26.80 28.02
N ARG A 193 30.39 -25.90 28.29
CA ARG A 193 29.04 -26.30 28.71
C ARG A 193 28.27 -27.00 27.58
N ILE A 194 28.35 -26.48 26.35
CA ILE A 194 27.73 -27.09 25.17
C ILE A 194 28.30 -28.49 24.93
N ASP A 195 29.63 -28.64 24.99
CA ASP A 195 30.29 -29.92 24.76
C ASP A 195 29.92 -30.95 25.83
N ALA A 196 29.79 -30.54 27.11
CA ALA A 196 29.30 -31.41 28.18
C ALA A 196 27.86 -31.89 27.94
N VAL A 197 26.96 -30.97 27.58
CA VAL A 197 25.54 -31.29 27.31
C VAL A 197 25.39 -32.18 26.07
N LEU A 198 26.17 -31.94 25.01
CA LEU A 198 26.15 -32.75 23.79
C LEU A 198 26.81 -34.11 23.99
N ALA A 199 27.86 -34.22 24.81
CA ALA A 199 28.47 -35.51 25.14
C ALA A 199 27.49 -36.44 25.85
N GLU A 200 26.64 -35.90 26.74
CA GLU A 200 25.64 -36.67 27.47
C GLU A 200 24.43 -37.04 26.60
N SER A 201 23.92 -36.10 25.79
CA SER A 201 22.69 -36.29 25.03
C SER A 201 22.89 -36.85 23.62
N HIS A 202 23.87 -36.34 22.86
CA HIS A 202 24.02 -36.58 21.43
C HIS A 202 25.51 -36.62 21.00
N PRO A 203 26.24 -37.70 21.32
CA PRO A 203 27.70 -37.79 21.12
C PRO A 203 28.16 -37.85 19.65
N TRP A 204 27.22 -37.94 18.71
CA TRP A 204 27.48 -37.99 17.26
C TRP A 204 27.58 -36.60 16.63
N VAL A 205 27.25 -35.54 17.36
CA VAL A 205 27.25 -34.15 16.91
C VAL A 205 28.20 -33.32 17.75
N GLU A 206 28.79 -32.31 17.11
CA GLU A 206 29.57 -31.26 17.75
C GLU A 206 29.01 -29.89 17.31
N PHE A 207 28.94 -28.95 18.24
CA PHE A 207 28.58 -27.57 17.95
C PHE A 207 29.74 -26.66 18.33
N VAL A 208 30.35 -26.05 17.33
CA VAL A 208 31.54 -25.20 17.50
C VAL A 208 31.14 -23.76 17.32
N LEU A 209 31.35 -22.93 18.34
CA LEU A 209 31.16 -21.49 18.26
C LEU A 209 32.13 -20.89 17.23
N ASP A 210 31.61 -20.08 16.30
CA ASP A 210 32.36 -19.51 15.19
C ASP A 210 31.91 -18.07 14.89
N GLY A 211 32.79 -17.27 14.29
CA GLY A 211 32.51 -15.86 14.02
C GLY A 211 33.14 -14.92 15.04
N GLN A 212 32.84 -13.63 14.91
CA GLN A 212 33.49 -12.56 15.69
C GLN A 212 32.48 -11.49 16.06
N ASN A 213 32.73 -10.81 17.16
CA ASN A 213 31.94 -9.64 17.53
C ASN A 213 32.38 -8.46 16.64
N VAL A 214 31.43 -7.66 16.19
CA VAL A 214 31.66 -6.52 15.29
C VAL A 214 30.85 -5.33 15.80
N ARG A 215 31.50 -4.17 15.86
CA ARG A 215 30.88 -2.87 16.10
C ARG A 215 30.21 -2.40 14.81
N VAL A 216 28.90 -2.17 14.89
CA VAL A 216 28.05 -1.78 13.75
C VAL A 216 27.25 -0.51 14.07
N PRO A 217 26.76 0.22 13.06
CA PRO A 217 25.85 1.34 13.28
C PRO A 217 24.55 0.90 13.94
N ALA A 218 24.10 1.65 14.94
CA ALA A 218 22.82 1.45 15.63
C ALA A 218 21.65 2.15 14.93
N LEU A 219 21.95 3.16 14.09
CA LEU A 219 20.98 3.97 13.35
C LEU A 219 21.37 4.03 11.87
N ASP A 220 20.40 4.23 10.98
CA ASP A 220 20.68 4.37 9.53
C ASP A 220 21.28 5.74 9.18
N THR A 221 21.09 6.74 10.04
CA THR A 221 21.55 8.13 9.86
C THR A 221 22.95 8.41 10.41
N VAL A 222 23.75 7.38 10.66
CA VAL A 222 25.13 7.56 11.15
C VAL A 222 25.97 8.17 10.04
N ALA A 223 26.66 9.28 10.34
CA ALA A 223 27.52 9.97 9.40
C ALA A 223 28.63 9.04 8.88
N ILE A 224 28.77 8.95 7.56
CA ILE A 224 29.77 8.11 6.91
C ILE A 224 31.03 8.94 6.68
N VAL A 225 32.11 8.61 7.37
CA VAL A 225 33.44 9.17 7.07
C VAL A 225 34.00 8.46 5.83
N ALA A 226 34.43 9.22 4.83
CA ALA A 226 34.99 8.64 3.61
C ALA A 226 36.22 7.74 3.93
N GLY A 227 36.24 6.53 3.39
CA GLY A 227 37.32 5.55 3.63
C GLY A 227 37.22 4.78 4.95
N ARG A 228 36.23 5.08 5.82
CA ARG A 228 36.02 4.35 7.08
C ARG A 228 35.26 3.05 6.87
N GLN A 229 35.74 1.97 7.49
CA GLN A 229 35.00 0.73 7.59
C GLN A 229 33.93 0.86 8.68
N MET A 230 32.66 0.65 8.34
CA MET A 230 31.53 0.77 9.29
C MET A 230 31.25 -0.52 10.07
N LEU A 231 31.78 -1.66 9.60
CA LEU A 231 31.72 -2.95 10.28
C LEU A 231 33.09 -3.25 10.87
N VAL A 232 33.35 -2.84 12.11
CA VAL A 232 34.67 -2.91 12.74
C VAL A 232 34.76 -4.11 13.67
N PRO A 233 35.65 -5.10 13.43
CA PRO A 233 35.87 -6.20 14.37
C PRO A 233 36.29 -5.69 15.75
N VAL A 234 35.78 -6.30 16.81
CA VAL A 234 36.12 -5.92 18.18
C VAL A 234 36.82 -7.04 18.95
N ASP A 235 37.61 -6.62 19.94
CA ASP A 235 38.29 -7.46 20.94
C ASP A 235 37.32 -7.95 22.03
N ASP A 236 37.87 -8.63 23.04
CA ASP A 236 37.14 -9.21 24.16
C ASP A 236 36.44 -8.19 25.08
N PHE A 237 36.79 -6.91 24.94
CA PHE A 237 36.24 -5.80 25.71
C PHE A 237 35.33 -4.90 24.86
N GLY A 238 35.13 -5.21 23.58
CA GLY A 238 34.31 -4.42 22.66
C GLY A 238 35.02 -3.24 21.99
N ARG A 239 36.36 -3.16 22.11
CA ARG A 239 37.22 -2.17 21.45
C ARG A 239 37.65 -2.67 20.07
N PRO A 240 37.94 -1.79 19.09
CA PRO A 240 38.41 -2.21 17.78
C PRO A 240 39.70 -3.05 17.86
N VAL A 241 39.78 -4.13 17.09
CA VAL A 241 40.99 -4.98 17.04
C VAL A 241 42.18 -4.26 16.40
N GLU A 242 41.91 -3.36 15.45
CA GLU A 242 42.94 -2.58 14.75
C GLU A 242 42.84 -1.10 15.17
N ASP A 243 43.95 -0.54 15.66
CA ASP A 243 44.03 0.84 16.19
C ASP A 243 43.60 1.91 15.18
N LYS A 244 43.84 1.69 13.88
CA LYS A 244 43.42 2.61 12.81
C LYS A 244 41.90 2.82 12.73
N PHE A 245 41.11 1.93 13.34
CA PHE A 245 39.66 2.03 13.42
C PHE A 245 39.16 2.49 14.81
N ASP A 246 40.06 2.79 15.74
CA ASP A 246 39.76 3.28 17.08
C ASP A 246 39.61 4.81 17.09
N TYR A 247 38.50 5.27 16.47
CA TYR A 247 38.08 6.67 16.51
C TYR A 247 37.67 7.14 17.91
N GLU A 248 37.35 6.20 18.80
CA GLU A 248 37.01 6.50 20.19
C GLU A 248 38.24 6.97 20.94
N ALA A 249 39.37 6.26 20.84
CA ALA A 249 40.65 6.70 21.39
C ALA A 249 41.19 7.98 20.74
N ALA A 250 40.97 8.15 19.42
CA ALA A 250 41.43 9.33 18.70
C ALA A 250 40.66 10.61 19.07
N ASP A 251 39.33 10.52 19.21
CA ASP A 251 38.48 11.67 19.55
C ASP A 251 38.39 11.89 21.07
N TYR A 252 38.59 10.84 21.89
CA TYR A 252 38.54 10.86 23.35
C TYR A 252 39.69 10.10 24.01
N PRO A 253 40.91 10.66 24.04
CA PRO A 253 42.06 10.00 24.67
C PRO A 253 41.88 9.78 26.19
N GLU A 254 41.05 10.59 26.86
CA GLU A 254 40.81 10.49 28.31
C GLU A 254 39.88 9.33 28.71
N SER A 255 39.02 8.84 27.80
CA SER A 255 38.02 7.80 28.12
C SER A 255 38.66 6.43 28.41
N GLN A 256 39.86 6.17 27.88
CA GLN A 256 40.56 4.90 28.05
C GLN A 256 41.48 4.85 29.28
N ASN A 257 41.85 6.00 29.85
CA ASN A 257 42.75 6.08 31.02
C ASN A 257 42.13 5.56 32.33
N GLY A 258 40.83 5.21 32.34
CA GLY A 258 40.13 4.67 33.51
C GLY A 258 40.05 3.14 33.59
N GLY A 259 40.55 2.39 32.60
CA GLY A 259 40.16 0.98 32.41
C GLY A 259 41.17 -0.10 32.77
N ASP A 260 42.48 0.12 32.62
CA ASP A 260 43.52 -0.82 33.08
C ASP A 260 44.90 -0.14 32.90
N ASN A 261 45.48 0.34 34.01
CA ASN A 261 46.83 0.92 34.05
C ASN A 261 47.92 -0.17 34.07
N ASN A 262 47.72 -1.25 33.33
CA ASN A 262 48.72 -2.32 33.21
C ASN A 262 49.49 -2.17 31.89
N GLY A 263 50.53 -1.33 31.94
CA GLY A 263 51.85 -1.80 31.50
C GLY A 263 52.35 -1.47 30.09
N ASP A 264 51.71 -0.62 29.28
CA ASP A 264 52.29 -0.22 27.98
C ASP A 264 52.29 1.31 27.77
N GLN A 265 52.85 2.03 28.74
CA GLN A 265 53.23 3.43 28.58
C GLN A 265 54.46 3.52 27.65
N GLY A 266 54.24 3.41 26.34
CA GLY A 266 55.33 3.56 25.36
C GLY A 266 55.01 3.14 23.93
N VAL A 267 53.90 2.45 23.68
CA VAL A 267 53.53 2.03 22.32
C VAL A 267 52.79 3.16 21.62
N VAL A 268 53.40 3.71 20.56
CA VAL A 268 52.74 4.65 19.65
C VAL A 268 51.63 3.88 18.93
N ARG A 269 50.38 4.04 19.38
CA ARG A 269 49.20 3.47 18.72
C ARG A 269 48.98 4.19 17.39
N ASP A 270 48.75 3.43 16.33
CA ASP A 270 48.46 3.95 14.99
C ASP A 270 46.99 4.41 14.93
N LEU A 271 46.69 5.50 15.63
CA LEU A 271 45.36 6.07 15.74
C LEU A 271 45.05 6.98 14.53
N PRO A 272 43.78 7.03 14.09
CA PRO A 272 43.39 8.02 13.09
C PRO A 272 43.61 9.45 13.61
N PRO A 273 43.90 10.43 12.73
CA PRO A 273 44.11 11.82 13.15
C PRO A 273 42.87 12.32 13.89
N PRO A 274 42.98 13.05 15.02
CA PRO A 274 41.84 13.49 15.83
C PRO A 274 40.90 14.42 15.05
N ALA A 275 39.65 14.54 15.50
CA ALA A 275 38.71 15.49 14.91
C ALA A 275 39.23 16.95 15.03
N PRO A 276 38.87 17.86 14.09
CA PRO A 276 39.39 19.22 14.08
C PRO A 276 39.06 20.00 15.37
N ASP A 277 37.87 19.77 15.93
CA ASP A 277 37.37 20.35 17.17
C ASP A 277 36.71 19.28 18.05
N ASN A 278 36.85 19.41 19.37
CA ASN A 278 36.23 18.53 20.37
C ASN A 278 34.72 18.81 20.58
N SER A 279 34.05 19.39 19.58
CA SER A 279 32.61 19.65 19.60
C SER A 279 31.86 18.34 19.41
N PHE A 280 30.81 18.10 20.21
CA PHE A 280 30.02 16.86 20.13
C PHE A 280 29.43 16.63 18.72
N ARG A 281 29.27 17.68 17.91
CA ARG A 281 28.81 17.57 16.53
C ARG A 281 29.85 16.93 15.62
N ASP A 282 31.12 17.28 15.79
CA ASP A 282 32.23 16.93 14.91
C ASP A 282 32.92 15.61 15.26
N LEU A 283 32.54 15.02 16.41
CA LEU A 283 32.97 13.69 16.80
C LEU A 283 32.54 12.64 15.78
N ARG A 284 33.52 11.86 15.31
CA ARG A 284 33.32 10.80 14.33
C ARG A 284 32.85 9.53 15.00
N PHE A 285 33.18 9.34 16.28
CA PHE A 285 32.65 8.25 17.08
C PHE A 285 31.72 8.75 18.19
N LYS A 286 30.52 8.18 18.21
CA LYS A 286 29.52 8.36 19.27
C LYS A 286 29.08 6.98 19.73
N ALA A 287 29.31 6.66 21.00
CA ALA A 287 28.96 5.36 21.57
C ALA A 287 27.47 5.02 21.39
N THR A 288 26.59 6.03 21.52
CA THR A 288 25.14 5.89 21.30
C THR A 288 24.74 5.53 19.86
N GLN A 289 25.62 5.77 18.88
CA GLN A 289 25.38 5.49 17.46
C GLN A 289 25.93 4.15 17.00
N HIS A 290 26.61 3.42 17.88
CA HIS A 290 27.23 2.13 17.56
C HIS A 290 26.80 1.08 18.56
N ARG A 291 26.75 -0.17 18.11
CA ARG A 291 26.49 -1.32 18.98
C ARG A 291 27.36 -2.49 18.56
N VAL A 292 27.76 -3.32 19.52
CA VAL A 292 28.47 -4.56 19.24
C VAL A 292 27.47 -5.69 19.04
N ILE A 293 27.63 -6.44 17.96
CA ILE A 293 26.81 -7.60 17.62
C ILE A 293 27.67 -8.77 17.18
N HIS A 294 27.13 -9.99 17.25
CA HIS A 294 27.77 -11.15 16.63
C HIS A 294 27.67 -11.13 15.10
N VAL A 295 28.75 -11.51 14.42
CA VAL A 295 28.76 -11.75 12.98
C VAL A 295 29.38 -13.12 12.68
N PRO A 296 28.68 -14.01 11.95
CA PRO A 296 29.19 -15.33 11.62
C PRO A 296 30.35 -15.27 10.62
N SER A 297 31.11 -16.36 10.51
CA SER A 297 32.14 -16.52 9.50
C SER A 297 31.59 -16.34 8.07
N SER A 298 32.39 -15.76 7.17
CA SER A 298 32.01 -15.54 5.75
C SER A 298 30.74 -14.70 5.54
N LEU A 299 30.62 -13.56 6.25
CA LEU A 299 29.48 -12.64 6.19
C LEU A 299 29.03 -12.33 4.75
N ARG A 300 29.97 -12.00 3.85
CA ARG A 300 29.65 -11.60 2.46
C ARG A 300 28.83 -12.65 1.73
N MET A 301 29.24 -13.92 1.81
CA MET A 301 28.52 -15.02 1.15
C MET A 301 27.14 -15.24 1.77
N ARG A 302 27.03 -15.16 3.09
CA ARG A 302 25.74 -15.32 3.79
C ARG A 302 24.76 -14.21 3.43
N VAL A 303 25.21 -12.97 3.33
CA VAL A 303 24.39 -11.83 2.88
C VAL A 303 23.95 -12.02 1.43
N CYS A 304 24.84 -12.43 0.52
CA CYS A 304 24.47 -12.75 -0.86
C CYS A 304 23.41 -13.86 -0.91
N THR A 305 23.58 -14.93 -0.14
CA THR A 305 22.60 -16.02 -0.05
C THR A 305 21.27 -15.53 0.54
N PHE A 306 21.28 -14.70 1.57
CA PHE A 306 20.08 -14.11 2.14
C PHE A 306 19.31 -13.27 1.11
N MET A 307 20.00 -12.40 0.38
CA MET A 307 19.39 -11.60 -0.69
C MET A 307 18.82 -12.52 -1.78
N PHE A 308 19.58 -13.52 -2.21
CA PHE A 308 19.12 -14.51 -3.20
C PHE A 308 17.86 -15.23 -2.74
N LEU A 309 17.80 -15.71 -1.49
CA LEU A 309 16.61 -16.35 -0.92
C LEU A 309 15.41 -15.40 -0.87
N GLY A 310 15.64 -14.12 -0.57
CA GLY A 310 14.60 -13.09 -0.62
C GLY A 310 14.03 -12.90 -2.02
N TRP A 311 14.89 -12.72 -3.03
CA TRP A 311 14.47 -12.57 -4.42
C TRP A 311 13.76 -13.83 -4.95
N ALA A 312 14.31 -15.01 -4.66
CA ALA A 312 13.72 -16.30 -5.05
C ALA A 312 12.34 -16.52 -4.43
N ALA A 313 12.12 -16.06 -3.20
CA ALA A 313 10.82 -16.15 -2.54
C ALA A 313 9.76 -15.24 -3.17
N ILE A 314 10.11 -13.99 -3.46
CA ILE A 314 9.20 -13.07 -4.15
C ILE A 314 8.85 -13.63 -5.54
N ALA A 315 9.87 -14.07 -6.29
CA ALA A 315 9.72 -14.67 -7.60
C ALA A 315 8.83 -15.92 -7.60
N SER A 316 9.08 -16.85 -6.68
CA SER A 316 8.28 -18.07 -6.53
C SER A 316 6.87 -17.75 -6.07
N PHE A 317 6.68 -16.82 -5.13
CA PHE A 317 5.35 -16.39 -4.69
C PHE A 317 4.53 -15.84 -5.87
N VAL A 318 5.09 -14.90 -6.64
CA VAL A 318 4.41 -14.33 -7.83
C VAL A 318 4.06 -15.43 -8.84
N THR A 319 4.99 -16.35 -9.10
CA THR A 319 4.79 -17.44 -10.07
C THR A 319 3.74 -18.44 -9.60
N VAL A 320 3.80 -18.87 -8.34
CA VAL A 320 2.84 -19.80 -7.73
C VAL A 320 1.45 -19.17 -7.70
N THR A 321 1.32 -17.92 -7.26
CA THR A 321 0.07 -17.18 -7.29
C THR A 321 -0.49 -17.12 -8.71
N PHE A 322 0.32 -16.73 -9.70
CA PHE A 322 -0.11 -16.64 -11.09
C PHE A 322 -0.62 -17.99 -11.65
N VAL A 323 0.16 -19.07 -11.47
CA VAL A 323 -0.20 -20.42 -11.94
C VAL A 323 -1.45 -20.94 -11.24
N LEU A 324 -1.53 -20.78 -9.91
CA LEU A 324 -2.66 -21.26 -9.13
C LEU A 324 -3.94 -20.49 -9.47
N SER A 325 -3.85 -19.17 -9.66
CA SER A 325 -4.96 -18.36 -10.16
C SER A 325 -5.43 -18.83 -11.54
N LEU A 326 -4.54 -19.11 -12.49
CA LEU A 326 -4.95 -19.65 -13.79
C LEU A 326 -5.62 -21.03 -13.66
N LYS A 327 -5.08 -21.94 -12.85
CA LYS A 327 -5.67 -23.28 -12.66
C LYS A 327 -7.08 -23.20 -12.06
N ILE A 328 -7.24 -22.44 -10.97
CA ILE A 328 -8.54 -22.23 -10.32
C ILE A 328 -9.52 -21.54 -11.28
N GLY A 329 -9.05 -20.50 -11.98
CA GLY A 329 -9.83 -19.80 -12.98
C GLY A 329 -10.35 -20.71 -14.08
N ARG A 330 -9.48 -21.56 -14.66
CA ARG A 330 -9.86 -22.46 -15.77
C ARG A 330 -10.81 -23.55 -15.30
N LEU A 331 -10.63 -24.04 -14.07
CA LEU A 331 -11.54 -24.99 -13.44
C LEU A 331 -12.96 -24.42 -13.25
N CYS A 332 -13.06 -23.13 -12.95
CA CYS A 332 -14.33 -22.44 -12.79
C CYS A 332 -14.96 -22.07 -14.13
N VAL A 333 -14.22 -21.44 -15.05
CA VAL A 333 -14.75 -21.08 -16.39
C VAL A 333 -15.08 -22.33 -17.20
N GLY A 334 -14.32 -23.42 -17.07
CA GLY A 334 -14.60 -24.67 -17.76
C GLY A 334 -15.94 -25.32 -17.40
N ARG A 335 -16.55 -24.92 -16.28
CA ARG A 335 -17.92 -25.33 -15.89
C ARG A 335 -19.00 -24.40 -16.44
N MET A 336 -18.64 -23.27 -17.03
CA MET A 336 -19.53 -22.25 -17.55
C MET A 336 -19.47 -22.29 -19.08
N GLU A 337 -20.47 -22.89 -19.73
CA GLU A 337 -20.47 -23.18 -21.17
C GLU A 337 -20.43 -21.92 -22.07
N ASP A 338 -20.90 -20.77 -21.58
CA ASP A 338 -21.12 -19.55 -22.38
C ASP A 338 -20.03 -18.46 -22.23
N MET A 339 -18.99 -18.68 -21.42
CA MET A 339 -17.99 -17.63 -21.16
C MET A 339 -16.86 -17.63 -22.21
N PRO A 340 -16.48 -16.45 -22.76
CA PRO A 340 -15.37 -16.36 -23.69
C PRO A 340 -14.09 -16.87 -23.01
N ARG A 341 -13.35 -17.74 -23.71
CA ARG A 341 -12.11 -18.38 -23.24
C ARG A 341 -10.93 -17.41 -23.28
N ASN A 342 -11.06 -16.25 -22.64
CA ASN A 342 -9.97 -15.30 -22.46
C ASN A 342 -9.30 -15.54 -21.09
N ASP A 343 -8.01 -15.83 -21.12
CA ASP A 343 -7.25 -16.12 -19.91
C ASP A 343 -7.11 -14.93 -18.94
N LEU A 344 -7.39 -13.70 -19.39
CA LEU A 344 -7.42 -12.53 -18.50
C LEU A 344 -8.56 -12.63 -17.46
N VAL A 345 -9.75 -13.07 -17.89
CA VAL A 345 -10.91 -13.27 -17.01
C VAL A 345 -10.67 -14.44 -16.07
N VAL A 346 -10.13 -15.52 -16.63
CA VAL A 346 -9.71 -16.71 -15.91
C VAL A 346 -8.74 -16.33 -14.78
N LEU A 347 -7.70 -15.56 -15.10
CA LEU A 347 -6.72 -15.09 -14.12
C LEU A 347 -7.38 -14.24 -13.03
N ALA A 348 -8.20 -13.26 -13.39
CA ALA A 348 -8.84 -12.38 -12.42
C ALA A 348 -9.81 -13.11 -11.49
N MET A 349 -10.64 -14.00 -12.04
CA MET A 349 -11.56 -14.81 -11.24
C MET A 349 -10.80 -15.77 -10.33
N GLY A 350 -9.78 -16.44 -10.86
CA GLY A 350 -8.95 -17.35 -10.07
C GLY A 350 -8.16 -16.65 -8.98
N LEU A 351 -7.67 -15.43 -9.22
CA LEU A 351 -7.02 -14.59 -8.21
C LEU A 351 -7.98 -14.19 -7.09
N LEU A 352 -9.21 -13.82 -7.44
CA LEU A 352 -10.26 -13.49 -6.48
C LEU A 352 -10.63 -14.68 -5.60
N LEU A 353 -10.85 -15.85 -6.20
CA LEU A 353 -11.14 -17.08 -5.47
C LEU A 353 -9.95 -17.53 -4.60
N LEU A 354 -8.72 -17.42 -5.11
CA LEU A 354 -7.52 -17.71 -4.36
C LEU A 354 -7.42 -16.83 -3.11
N LEU A 355 -7.64 -15.51 -3.25
CA LEU A 355 -7.56 -14.60 -2.11
C LEU A 355 -8.68 -14.86 -1.10
N ILE A 356 -9.91 -15.10 -1.55
CA ILE A 356 -11.02 -15.47 -0.65
C ILE A 356 -10.66 -16.75 0.11
N GLY A 357 -10.09 -17.75 -0.57
CA GLY A 357 -9.61 -18.98 0.04
C GLY A 357 -8.52 -18.71 1.08
N CYS A 358 -7.48 -17.96 0.74
CA CYS A 358 -6.39 -17.62 1.65
C CYS A 358 -6.87 -16.81 2.87
N GLU A 359 -7.74 -15.81 2.67
CA GLU A 359 -8.30 -15.03 3.77
C GLU A 359 -9.18 -15.91 4.67
N SER A 360 -9.98 -16.79 4.08
CA SER A 360 -10.80 -17.74 4.85
C SER A 360 -9.93 -18.68 5.69
N ILE A 361 -8.83 -19.20 5.13
CA ILE A 361 -7.85 -20.03 5.85
C ILE A 361 -7.16 -19.24 6.95
N TYR A 362 -6.75 -17.99 6.69
CA TYR A 362 -6.13 -17.13 7.69
C TYR A 362 -7.08 -16.86 8.87
N GLN A 363 -8.33 -16.48 8.59
CA GLN A 363 -9.34 -16.25 9.61
C GLN A 363 -9.68 -17.53 10.40
N LEU A 364 -9.73 -18.68 9.72
CA LEU A 364 -9.90 -19.97 10.37
C LEU A 364 -8.72 -20.30 11.28
N GLY A 365 -7.49 -20.02 10.86
CA GLY A 365 -6.28 -20.21 11.68
C GLY A 365 -6.29 -19.33 12.93
N VAL A 366 -6.67 -18.06 12.81
CA VAL A 366 -6.85 -17.14 13.94
C VAL A 366 -7.95 -17.64 14.88
N TYR A 367 -9.09 -18.09 14.34
CA TYR A 367 -10.18 -18.65 15.12
C TYR A 367 -9.76 -19.92 15.88
N ILE A 368 -9.06 -20.85 15.21
CA ILE A 368 -8.53 -22.06 15.85
C ILE A 368 -7.50 -21.69 16.94
N GLY A 369 -6.60 -20.74 16.67
CA GLY A 369 -5.66 -20.24 17.67
C GLY A 369 -6.35 -19.71 18.93
N SER A 370 -7.45 -18.97 18.74
CA SER A 370 -8.27 -18.48 19.86
C SER A 370 -8.98 -19.58 20.66
N ILE A 371 -9.16 -20.78 20.08
CA ILE A 371 -9.72 -21.94 20.78
C ILE A 371 -8.64 -22.61 21.65
N TYR A 372 -7.40 -22.66 21.18
CA TYR A 372 -6.30 -23.35 21.86
C TYR A 372 -5.63 -22.53 22.97
N ASP A 373 -5.82 -21.20 23.02
CA ASP A 373 -5.42 -20.42 24.19
C ASP A 373 -6.26 -20.83 25.41
N LEU A 374 -5.60 -21.56 26.32
CA LEU A 374 -6.17 -22.45 27.34
C LEU A 374 -6.74 -21.73 28.57
N ASP A 375 -6.68 -20.40 28.65
CA ASP A 375 -6.98 -19.64 29.88
C ASP A 375 -8.41 -19.03 29.96
N GLY A 376 -9.23 -19.16 28.90
CA GLY A 376 -10.55 -18.52 28.82
C GLY A 376 -11.74 -19.37 29.33
N SER A 377 -12.63 -18.77 30.14
CA SER A 377 -13.91 -19.37 30.56
C SER A 377 -14.84 -19.68 29.39
N TRP A 378 -15.56 -20.81 29.43
CA TRP A 378 -16.49 -21.28 28.39
C TRP A 378 -17.55 -20.25 27.98
N THR A 379 -18.02 -19.42 28.92
CA THR A 379 -19.04 -18.39 28.66
C THR A 379 -18.47 -17.22 27.85
N GLN A 380 -17.26 -16.78 28.17
CA GLN A 380 -16.55 -15.75 27.40
C GLN A 380 -16.26 -16.24 25.97
N ARG A 381 -15.87 -17.52 25.81
CA ARG A 381 -15.64 -18.13 24.49
C ARG A 381 -16.89 -18.16 23.62
N PHE A 382 -18.04 -18.49 24.20
CA PHE A 382 -19.31 -18.52 23.46
C PHE A 382 -19.73 -17.11 23.00
N ASP A 383 -19.56 -16.11 23.86
CA ASP A 383 -19.88 -14.72 23.53
C ASP A 383 -18.92 -14.13 22.49
N GLU A 384 -17.62 -14.41 22.59
CA GLU A 384 -16.60 -13.99 21.62
C GLU A 384 -16.89 -14.60 20.24
N SER A 385 -17.16 -15.92 20.20
CA SER A 385 -17.47 -16.66 18.97
C SER A 385 -18.78 -16.17 18.34
N LYS A 386 -19.84 -15.99 19.14
CA LYS A 386 -21.11 -15.43 18.67
C LYS A 386 -20.92 -14.03 18.12
N ARG A 387 -20.13 -13.19 18.79
CA ARG A 387 -19.82 -11.83 18.33
C ARG A 387 -19.03 -11.85 17.02
N GLN A 388 -18.08 -12.77 16.86
CA GLN A 388 -17.29 -12.92 15.63
C GLN A 388 -18.16 -13.43 14.47
N ILE A 389 -18.97 -14.47 14.69
CA ILE A 389 -19.93 -14.98 13.69
C ILE A 389 -20.90 -13.89 13.28
N TRP A 390 -21.49 -13.17 14.26
CA TRP A 390 -22.40 -12.06 13.98
C TRP A 390 -21.72 -10.95 13.19
N ARG A 391 -20.48 -10.58 13.53
CA ARG A 391 -19.69 -9.60 12.76
C ARG A 391 -19.48 -10.07 11.32
N THR A 392 -19.15 -11.35 11.10
CA THR A 392 -18.96 -11.91 9.76
C THR A 392 -20.26 -11.90 8.96
N VAL A 393 -21.37 -12.34 9.56
CA VAL A 393 -22.70 -12.35 8.92
C VAL A 393 -23.14 -10.92 8.57
N VAL A 394 -23.02 -9.96 9.50
CA VAL A 394 -23.37 -8.56 9.25
C VAL A 394 -22.47 -7.95 8.18
N THR A 395 -21.17 -8.24 8.20
CA THR A 395 -20.22 -7.81 7.16
C THR A 395 -20.64 -8.36 5.81
N ALA A 396 -20.90 -9.66 5.70
CA ALA A 396 -21.32 -10.32 4.46
C ALA A 396 -22.65 -9.78 3.94
N TRP A 397 -23.65 -9.57 4.81
CA TRP A 397 -24.93 -9.00 4.43
C TRP A 397 -24.80 -7.56 3.94
N LYS A 398 -24.14 -6.69 4.73
CA LYS A 398 -23.97 -5.26 4.36
C LYS A 398 -23.18 -5.09 3.07
N THR A 399 -22.15 -5.91 2.87
CA THR A 399 -21.36 -5.91 1.64
C THR A 399 -22.17 -6.38 0.44
N LEU A 400 -22.93 -7.47 0.58
CA LEU A 400 -23.80 -7.98 -0.49
C LEU A 400 -24.84 -6.93 -0.88
N VAL A 401 -25.55 -6.33 0.09
CA VAL A 401 -26.55 -5.29 -0.18
C VAL A 401 -25.92 -4.06 -0.84
N THR A 402 -24.77 -3.61 -0.36
CA THR A 402 -24.06 -2.46 -0.95
C THR A 402 -23.63 -2.76 -2.39
N ALA A 403 -23.08 -3.95 -2.64
CA ALA A 403 -22.71 -4.39 -3.99
C ALA A 403 -23.95 -4.51 -4.90
N PHE A 404 -25.03 -5.13 -4.43
CA PHE A 404 -26.26 -5.26 -5.19
C PHE A 404 -26.84 -3.89 -5.60
N VAL A 405 -26.91 -2.93 -4.68
CA VAL A 405 -27.48 -1.61 -4.97
C VAL A 405 -26.53 -0.76 -5.83
N PHE A 406 -25.28 -0.56 -5.40
CA PHE A 406 -24.37 0.41 -6.02
C PHE A 406 -23.56 -0.16 -7.19
N LEU A 407 -23.39 -1.47 -7.27
CA LEU A 407 -22.70 -2.15 -8.37
C LEU A 407 -23.66 -2.87 -9.31
N GLY A 408 -24.84 -3.29 -8.83
CA GLY A 408 -25.88 -3.92 -9.64
C GLY A 408 -26.91 -2.93 -10.18
N VAL A 409 -27.84 -2.53 -9.32
CA VAL A 409 -29.04 -1.75 -9.69
C VAL A 409 -28.67 -0.38 -10.27
N MET A 410 -27.79 0.35 -9.60
CA MET A 410 -27.42 1.72 -10.01
C MET A 410 -26.78 1.79 -11.40
N PRO A 411 -25.71 1.02 -11.68
CA PRO A 411 -25.14 0.97 -13.03
C PRO A 411 -26.13 0.50 -14.08
N ALA A 412 -27.04 -0.44 -13.76
CA ALA A 412 -28.04 -0.89 -14.72
C ALA A 412 -28.99 0.26 -15.11
N LEU A 413 -29.48 1.02 -14.13
CA LEU A 413 -30.34 2.17 -14.37
C LEU A 413 -29.63 3.28 -15.14
N TYR A 414 -28.39 3.60 -14.76
CA TYR A 414 -27.58 4.58 -15.49
C TYR A 414 -27.29 4.13 -16.93
N GLY A 415 -27.02 2.85 -17.12
CA GLY A 415 -26.79 2.27 -18.45
C GLY A 415 -27.99 2.33 -19.36
N MET A 416 -29.20 2.25 -18.79
CA MET A 416 -30.43 2.49 -19.54
C MET A 416 -30.55 3.94 -19.99
N VAL A 417 -30.17 4.91 -19.15
CA VAL A 417 -30.13 6.33 -19.55
C VAL A 417 -29.15 6.53 -20.71
N VAL A 418 -27.94 5.97 -20.61
CA VAL A 418 -26.94 6.05 -21.69
C VAL A 418 -27.43 5.37 -22.97
N GLU A 419 -28.06 4.20 -22.88
CA GLU A 419 -28.61 3.53 -24.06
C GLU A 419 -29.64 4.41 -24.76
N VAL A 420 -30.64 4.89 -24.00
CA VAL A 420 -31.79 5.61 -24.52
C VAL A 420 -31.41 6.98 -25.08
N TYR A 421 -30.44 7.68 -24.49
CA TYR A 421 -30.10 9.05 -24.89
C TYR A 421 -28.88 9.18 -25.78
N LEU A 422 -27.94 8.22 -25.77
CA LEU A 422 -26.72 8.29 -26.56
C LEU A 422 -26.67 7.17 -27.60
N VAL A 423 -26.81 5.91 -27.16
CA VAL A 423 -26.58 4.77 -28.05
C VAL A 423 -27.68 4.62 -29.09
N THR A 424 -28.95 4.81 -28.73
CA THR A 424 -30.07 4.75 -29.70
C THR A 424 -29.96 5.85 -30.75
N ILE A 425 -29.60 7.08 -30.37
CA ILE A 425 -29.40 8.20 -31.30
C ILE A 425 -28.25 7.87 -32.24
N ALA A 426 -27.10 7.46 -31.71
CA ALA A 426 -25.95 7.05 -32.51
C ALA A 426 -26.29 5.87 -33.45
N ARG A 427 -27.05 4.88 -32.96
CA ARG A 427 -27.50 3.72 -33.76
C ARG A 427 -28.34 4.17 -34.93
N THR A 428 -29.32 5.05 -34.73
CA THR A 428 -30.17 5.55 -35.83
C THR A 428 -29.40 6.38 -36.86
N TYR A 429 -28.37 7.11 -36.44
CA TYR A 429 -27.49 7.85 -37.35
C TYR A 429 -26.63 6.90 -38.20
N LEU A 430 -26.02 5.89 -37.57
CA LEU A 430 -25.17 4.91 -38.26
C LEU A 430 -25.96 3.94 -39.14
N GLU A 431 -27.18 3.58 -38.74
CA GLU A 431 -28.12 2.82 -39.58
C GLU A 431 -28.44 3.58 -40.88
N ARG A 432 -28.52 4.91 -40.81
CA ARG A 432 -28.72 5.76 -41.98
C ARG A 432 -27.52 5.76 -42.92
N GLU A 433 -26.30 5.57 -42.39
CA GLU A 433 -25.06 5.48 -43.16
C GLU A 433 -24.76 4.06 -43.69
N GLY A 434 -25.62 3.08 -43.40
CA GLY A 434 -25.53 1.71 -43.95
C GLY A 434 -24.63 0.76 -43.15
N THR A 435 -24.09 1.16 -42.00
CA THR A 435 -23.29 0.28 -41.13
C THR A 435 -24.17 -0.49 -40.13
N GLN A 436 -25.08 -1.33 -40.64
CA GLN A 436 -26.18 -1.95 -39.88
C GLN A 436 -25.75 -2.90 -38.74
N TYR A 437 -24.50 -3.40 -38.74
CA TYR A 437 -24.10 -4.53 -37.86
C TYR A 437 -23.35 -4.14 -36.59
N ALA A 438 -22.90 -2.88 -36.44
CA ALA A 438 -22.02 -2.52 -35.32
C ALA A 438 -22.75 -2.39 -33.97
N PHE A 439 -24.07 -2.09 -33.97
CA PHE A 439 -24.80 -1.71 -32.76
C PHE A 439 -26.18 -2.36 -32.58
N ALA A 440 -26.64 -3.25 -33.46
CA ALA A 440 -27.92 -3.93 -33.30
C ALA A 440 -27.88 -4.88 -32.09
N ARG A 441 -28.65 -4.57 -31.04
CA ARG A 441 -28.72 -5.34 -29.79
C ARG A 441 -30.13 -5.37 -29.26
N THR A 442 -30.55 -6.51 -28.71
CA THR A 442 -31.81 -6.62 -27.95
C THR A 442 -31.68 -5.89 -26.63
N LEU A 443 -32.81 -5.50 -26.02
CA LEU A 443 -32.84 -4.83 -24.70
C LEU A 443 -31.99 -5.56 -23.65
N ILE A 444 -32.09 -6.89 -23.57
CA ILE A 444 -31.35 -7.70 -22.58
C ILE A 444 -29.84 -7.64 -22.84
N GLN A 445 -29.42 -7.71 -24.10
CA GLN A 445 -28.00 -7.62 -24.48
C GLN A 445 -27.44 -6.21 -24.26
N ALA A 446 -28.26 -5.17 -24.51
CA ALA A 446 -27.92 -3.79 -24.20
C ALA A 446 -27.75 -3.62 -22.68
N MET A 447 -28.69 -4.11 -21.87
CA MET A 447 -28.61 -4.04 -20.40
C MET A 447 -27.36 -4.72 -19.85
N GLY A 448 -27.04 -5.95 -20.28
CA GLY A 448 -25.87 -6.68 -19.80
C GLY A 448 -24.55 -5.97 -20.13
N HIS A 449 -24.41 -5.44 -21.34
CA HIS A 449 -23.20 -4.73 -21.77
C HIS A 449 -23.10 -3.33 -21.14
N ASN A 450 -24.22 -2.61 -21.07
CA ASN A 450 -24.25 -1.27 -20.53
C ASN A 450 -24.14 -1.25 -19.02
N TRP A 451 -24.60 -2.28 -18.31
CA TRP A 451 -24.39 -2.43 -16.86
C TRP A 451 -22.91 -2.32 -16.51
N LEU A 452 -22.06 -2.99 -17.30
CA LEU A 452 -20.61 -2.98 -17.16
C LEU A 452 -20.05 -1.59 -17.45
N PHE A 453 -20.23 -1.05 -18.65
CA PHE A 453 -19.75 0.30 -18.96
C PHE A 453 -20.25 1.34 -17.95
N SER A 454 -21.48 1.23 -17.49
CA SER A 454 -22.07 2.14 -16.51
C SER A 454 -21.45 2.02 -15.14
N SER A 455 -20.96 0.85 -14.76
CA SER A 455 -20.20 0.66 -13.52
C SER A 455 -18.90 1.47 -13.56
N LEU A 456 -18.22 1.51 -14.72
CA LEU A 456 -17.05 2.38 -14.93
C LEU A 456 -17.42 3.86 -14.90
N HIS A 457 -18.46 4.27 -15.62
CA HIS A 457 -18.89 5.67 -15.63
C HIS A 457 -19.29 6.14 -14.23
N MET A 458 -19.98 5.29 -13.46
CA MET A 458 -20.32 5.57 -12.07
C MET A 458 -19.07 5.67 -11.21
N TRP A 459 -18.05 4.84 -11.44
CA TRP A 459 -16.78 4.94 -10.73
C TRP A 459 -16.02 6.22 -11.05
N ILE A 460 -16.00 6.64 -12.32
CA ILE A 460 -15.45 7.93 -12.76
C ILE A 460 -16.25 9.08 -12.12
N ALA A 461 -17.59 9.02 -12.14
CA ALA A 461 -18.44 10.03 -11.53
C ALA A 461 -18.21 10.15 -10.01
N MET A 462 -18.08 9.03 -9.29
CA MET A 462 -17.72 9.02 -7.87
C MET A 462 -16.33 9.62 -7.63
N SER A 463 -15.37 9.34 -8.52
CA SER A 463 -14.01 9.89 -8.44
C SER A 463 -13.99 11.40 -8.69
N LEU A 464 -14.78 11.89 -9.65
CA LEU A 464 -14.94 13.32 -9.92
C LEU A 464 -15.67 14.05 -8.79
N LEU A 465 -16.68 13.42 -8.17
CA LEU A 465 -17.39 14.00 -7.02
C LEU A 465 -16.44 14.27 -5.85
N ARG A 466 -15.39 13.46 -5.68
CA ARG A 466 -14.36 13.67 -4.65
C ARG A 466 -13.48 14.90 -4.88
N LEU A 467 -13.40 15.42 -6.11
CA LEU A 467 -12.74 16.70 -6.39
C LEU A 467 -13.53 17.90 -5.81
N PHE A 468 -14.81 17.69 -5.48
CA PHE A 468 -15.70 18.71 -4.91
C PHE A 468 -16.18 18.27 -3.51
N PRO A 469 -15.30 18.31 -2.48
CA PRO A 469 -15.57 17.78 -1.14
C PRO A 469 -16.76 18.45 -0.43
N ASN A 470 -17.12 19.68 -0.84
CA ASN A 470 -18.26 20.41 -0.27
C ASN A 470 -19.62 19.88 -0.74
N SER A 471 -19.65 19.05 -1.79
CA SER A 471 -20.91 18.50 -2.30
C SER A 471 -21.57 17.57 -1.28
N ARG A 472 -22.92 17.55 -1.26
CA ARG A 472 -23.69 16.65 -0.37
C ARG A 472 -23.41 15.17 -0.71
N LEU A 473 -23.29 14.85 -2.00
CA LEU A 473 -23.03 13.50 -2.50
C LEU A 473 -21.63 12.99 -2.14
N ALA A 474 -20.58 13.81 -2.26
CA ALA A 474 -19.23 13.38 -1.87
C ALA A 474 -19.16 13.01 -0.38
N ARG A 475 -19.75 13.84 0.49
CA ARG A 475 -19.83 13.55 1.92
C ARG A 475 -20.63 12.27 2.23
N ALA A 476 -21.70 12.01 1.50
CA ALA A 476 -22.49 10.78 1.66
C ALA A 476 -21.69 9.53 1.21
N ILE A 477 -20.95 9.62 0.10
CA ILE A 477 -20.09 8.53 -0.39
C ILE A 477 -18.95 8.23 0.59
N ASP A 478 -18.29 9.26 1.12
CA ASP A 478 -17.20 9.05 2.05
C ASP A 478 -17.69 8.42 3.35
N ARG A 479 -18.84 8.86 3.87
CA ARG A 479 -19.51 8.24 5.03
C ARG A 479 -19.86 6.76 4.82
N LEU A 480 -20.20 6.35 3.59
CA LEU A 480 -20.49 4.94 3.29
C LEU A 480 -19.26 4.05 3.48
N PHE A 481 -18.07 4.53 3.14
CA PHE A 481 -16.83 3.74 3.14
C PHE A 481 -15.90 4.00 4.33
N VAL A 482 -16.37 4.70 5.38
CA VAL A 482 -15.60 4.84 6.62
C VAL A 482 -15.58 3.53 7.40
N GLY A 483 -14.38 2.98 7.60
CA GLY A 483 -14.16 1.83 8.47
C GLY A 483 -14.52 0.47 7.85
N PRO A 484 -14.45 -0.61 8.66
CA PRO A 484 -14.71 -1.97 8.21
C PRO A 484 -16.18 -2.20 7.82
N PRO A 485 -16.51 -3.16 6.94
CA PRO A 485 -17.84 -3.22 6.32
C PRO A 485 -19.02 -3.47 7.28
N HIS A 486 -18.79 -4.06 8.46
CA HIS A 486 -19.84 -4.17 9.49
C HIS A 486 -20.29 -2.82 10.05
N MET A 487 -19.47 -1.76 9.96
CA MET A 487 -19.80 -0.41 10.45
C MET A 487 -20.52 0.45 9.41
N TRP A 488 -20.62 -0.01 8.15
CA TRP A 488 -21.22 0.77 7.08
C TRP A 488 -22.70 1.07 7.35
N GLN A 489 -23.11 2.32 7.09
CA GLN A 489 -24.49 2.79 7.24
C GLN A 489 -25.25 2.62 5.91
N VAL A 490 -25.37 1.37 5.46
CA VAL A 490 -25.89 1.03 4.12
C VAL A 490 -27.27 1.63 3.85
N TRP A 491 -28.20 1.54 4.80
CA TRP A 491 -29.55 2.10 4.66
C TRP A 491 -29.56 3.60 4.36
N ARG A 492 -28.75 4.38 5.09
CA ARG A 492 -28.64 5.83 4.84
C ARG A 492 -28.08 6.12 3.46
N ALA A 493 -27.06 5.38 3.01
CA ALA A 493 -26.52 5.56 1.67
C ALA A 493 -27.55 5.20 0.58
N ILE A 494 -28.36 4.16 0.80
CA ILE A 494 -29.47 3.82 -0.11
C ILE A 494 -30.47 4.99 -0.19
N VAL A 495 -30.85 5.59 0.94
CA VAL A 495 -31.84 6.68 0.93
C VAL A 495 -31.25 8.00 0.41
N GLU A 496 -30.00 8.34 0.75
CA GLU A 496 -29.36 9.62 0.39
C GLU A 496 -28.82 9.63 -1.04
N ILE A 497 -28.33 8.50 -1.55
CA ILE A 497 -27.72 8.39 -2.88
C ILE A 497 -28.57 7.48 -3.77
N GLY A 498 -28.91 6.29 -3.27
CA GLY A 498 -29.59 5.26 -4.05
C GLY A 498 -30.97 5.67 -4.57
N VAL A 499 -31.86 6.13 -3.69
CA VAL A 499 -33.22 6.47 -4.09
C VAL A 499 -33.25 7.71 -5.01
N PRO A 500 -32.53 8.81 -4.74
CA PRO A 500 -32.58 9.99 -5.60
C PRO A 500 -31.95 9.75 -6.97
N VAL A 501 -30.76 9.14 -7.02
CA VAL A 501 -30.05 8.92 -8.29
C VAL A 501 -30.76 7.85 -9.12
N GLY A 502 -31.21 6.76 -8.48
CA GLY A 502 -31.96 5.69 -9.16
C GLY A 502 -33.32 6.15 -9.63
N GLY A 503 -34.05 6.89 -8.79
CA GLY A 503 -35.34 7.49 -9.14
C GLY A 503 -35.21 8.46 -10.31
N LEU A 504 -34.19 9.32 -10.31
CA LEU A 504 -33.91 10.22 -11.44
C LEU A 504 -33.58 9.43 -12.71
N ALA A 505 -32.73 8.41 -12.64
CA ALA A 505 -32.38 7.58 -13.78
C ALA A 505 -33.60 6.82 -14.35
N LEU A 506 -34.47 6.29 -13.49
CA LEU A 506 -35.73 5.67 -13.88
C LEU A 506 -36.64 6.68 -14.58
N LEU A 507 -36.80 7.87 -14.01
CA LEU A 507 -37.62 8.94 -14.59
C LEU A 507 -37.09 9.36 -15.97
N CYS A 508 -35.77 9.62 -16.08
CA CYS A 508 -35.12 9.95 -17.35
C CYS A 508 -35.31 8.84 -18.38
N THR A 509 -35.13 7.58 -17.99
CA THR A 509 -35.33 6.44 -18.91
C THR A 509 -36.78 6.36 -19.36
N SER A 510 -37.75 6.62 -18.49
CA SER A 510 -39.18 6.44 -18.78
C SER A 510 -39.75 7.53 -19.69
N LEU A 511 -39.18 8.74 -19.69
CA LEU A 511 -39.69 9.90 -20.43
C LEU A 511 -39.78 9.67 -21.96
N PRO A 512 -38.72 9.22 -22.67
CA PRO A 512 -38.80 8.99 -24.11
C PRO A 512 -39.78 7.88 -24.49
N PHE A 513 -39.90 6.83 -23.67
CA PHE A 513 -40.89 5.76 -23.88
C PHE A 513 -42.31 6.26 -23.66
N GLY A 514 -42.55 7.07 -22.62
CA GLY A 514 -43.86 7.70 -22.39
C GLY A 514 -44.28 8.60 -23.54
N LEU A 515 -43.36 9.42 -24.05
CA LEU A 515 -43.60 10.25 -25.24
C LEU A 515 -43.83 9.42 -26.50
N ALA A 516 -43.13 8.30 -26.67
CA ALA A 516 -43.35 7.39 -27.78
C ALA A 516 -44.73 6.73 -27.74
N LEU A 517 -45.21 6.34 -26.55
CA LEU A 517 -46.57 5.84 -26.37
C LEU A 517 -47.61 6.91 -26.70
N ILE A 518 -47.36 8.17 -26.34
CA ILE A 518 -48.24 9.29 -26.70
C ILE A 518 -48.25 9.52 -28.22
N ASP A 519 -47.10 9.47 -28.90
CA ASP A 519 -47.01 9.62 -30.37
C ASP A 519 -47.76 8.48 -31.08
N LEU A 520 -47.62 7.24 -30.59
CA LEU A 520 -48.37 6.09 -31.10
C LEU A 520 -49.88 6.21 -30.87
N TRP A 521 -50.27 6.73 -29.71
CA TRP A 521 -51.68 6.98 -29.37
C TRP A 521 -52.28 8.07 -30.28
N GLN A 522 -51.56 9.16 -30.52
CA GLN A 522 -52.01 10.26 -31.40
C GLN A 522 -52.15 9.84 -32.87
N GLN A 523 -51.43 8.81 -33.30
CA GLN A 523 -51.47 8.30 -34.68
C GLN A 523 -52.43 7.12 -34.87
N ASP A 524 -53.21 6.75 -33.85
CA ASP A 524 -54.08 5.56 -33.83
C ASP A 524 -53.34 4.23 -34.13
N ARG A 525 -52.05 4.15 -33.75
CA ARG A 525 -51.18 2.97 -33.97
C ARG A 525 -50.91 2.15 -32.71
N LEU A 526 -51.64 2.40 -31.63
CA LEU A 526 -51.43 1.77 -30.33
C LEU A 526 -51.89 0.30 -30.34
N THR A 527 -51.08 -0.60 -30.91
CA THR A 527 -51.30 -2.05 -30.87
C THR A 527 -50.29 -2.74 -29.94
N THR A 528 -50.62 -3.94 -29.46
CA THR A 528 -49.73 -4.74 -28.60
C THR A 528 -48.38 -5.03 -29.27
N GLU A 529 -48.36 -5.17 -30.59
CA GLU A 529 -47.15 -5.38 -31.38
C GLU A 529 -46.22 -4.16 -31.36
N HIS A 530 -46.74 -2.95 -31.61
CA HIS A 530 -45.93 -1.73 -31.57
C HIS A 530 -45.40 -1.43 -30.16
N VAL A 531 -46.21 -1.68 -29.13
CA VAL A 531 -45.77 -1.53 -27.73
C VAL A 531 -44.67 -2.54 -27.39
N SER A 532 -44.81 -3.80 -27.82
CA SER A 532 -43.78 -4.82 -27.65
C SER A 532 -42.48 -4.45 -28.37
N ASN A 533 -42.57 -4.01 -29.63
CA ASN A 533 -41.42 -3.57 -30.42
C ASN A 533 -40.73 -2.34 -29.82
N LEU A 534 -41.48 -1.43 -29.21
CA LEU A 534 -40.93 -0.29 -28.49
C LEU A 534 -40.16 -0.73 -27.24
N ILE A 535 -40.77 -1.55 -26.37
CA ILE A 535 -40.14 -2.03 -25.13
C ILE A 535 -38.90 -2.86 -25.43
N MET A 536 -38.96 -3.72 -26.44
CA MET A 536 -37.84 -4.57 -26.84
C MET A 536 -36.72 -3.83 -27.60
N MET A 537 -36.90 -2.52 -27.85
CA MET A 537 -35.99 -1.67 -28.64
C MET A 537 -35.79 -2.17 -30.08
N ASN A 538 -36.82 -2.78 -30.69
CA ASN A 538 -36.81 -3.14 -32.11
C ASN A 538 -37.03 -1.91 -33.00
N ASP A 539 -37.86 -0.95 -32.56
CA ASP A 539 -38.07 0.33 -33.27
C ASP A 539 -37.31 1.47 -32.59
N THR A 540 -36.01 1.55 -32.89
CA THR A 540 -35.09 2.53 -32.29
C THR A 540 -35.31 3.95 -32.80
N ARG A 541 -36.00 4.12 -33.94
CA ARG A 541 -36.22 5.44 -34.58
C ARG A 541 -37.15 6.31 -33.75
N LEU A 542 -38.26 5.73 -33.28
CA LEU A 542 -39.24 6.46 -32.47
C LEU A 542 -38.64 6.87 -31.12
N VAL A 543 -37.90 5.95 -30.48
CA VAL A 543 -37.20 6.21 -29.21
C VAL A 543 -36.13 7.29 -29.39
N ALA A 544 -35.33 7.24 -30.46
CA ALA A 544 -34.29 8.22 -30.73
C ALA A 544 -34.86 9.63 -30.96
N LYS A 545 -35.95 9.76 -31.75
CA LYS A 545 -36.66 11.04 -31.97
C LYS A 545 -37.10 11.67 -30.65
N ASN A 546 -37.76 10.89 -29.79
CA ASN A 546 -38.29 11.40 -28.52
C ASN A 546 -37.18 11.66 -27.50
N SER A 547 -36.10 10.87 -27.52
CA SER A 547 -34.92 11.11 -26.70
C SER A 547 -34.22 12.41 -27.08
N ALA A 548 -34.07 12.68 -28.38
CA ALA A 548 -33.53 13.94 -28.89
C ALA A 548 -34.41 15.15 -28.49
N LEU A 549 -35.74 15.01 -28.54
CA LEU A 549 -36.68 16.04 -28.09
C LEU A 549 -36.51 16.36 -26.60
N VAL A 550 -36.37 15.34 -25.76
CA VAL A 550 -36.16 15.53 -24.31
C VAL A 550 -34.79 16.16 -24.04
N ILE A 551 -33.73 15.80 -24.78
CA ILE A 551 -32.43 16.46 -24.65
C ILE A 551 -32.54 17.94 -25.04
N LEU A 552 -33.14 18.25 -26.18
CA LEU A 552 -33.30 19.62 -26.67
C LEU A 552 -34.13 20.48 -25.71
N SER A 553 -35.21 19.93 -25.14
CA SER A 553 -36.02 20.63 -24.16
C SER A 553 -35.26 20.86 -22.85
N ALA A 554 -34.49 19.88 -22.38
CA ALA A 554 -33.65 20.02 -21.19
C ALA A 554 -32.53 21.05 -21.38
N ILE A 555 -31.85 21.06 -22.54
CA ILE A 555 -30.83 22.06 -22.87
C ILE A 555 -31.47 23.45 -22.91
N SER A 556 -32.62 23.59 -23.57
CA SER A 556 -33.34 24.87 -23.66
C SER A 556 -33.75 25.38 -22.28
N ALA A 557 -34.31 24.51 -21.43
CA ALA A 557 -34.65 24.84 -20.04
C ALA A 557 -33.42 25.23 -19.23
N GLY A 558 -32.29 24.54 -19.42
CA GLY A 558 -31.01 24.85 -18.78
C GLY A 558 -30.47 26.23 -19.17
N ILE A 559 -30.54 26.59 -20.45
CA ILE A 559 -30.14 27.91 -20.95
C ILE A 559 -31.01 29.00 -20.32
N VAL A 560 -32.33 28.80 -20.27
CA VAL A 560 -33.27 29.75 -19.65
C VAL A 560 -32.99 29.88 -18.15
N TRP A 561 -32.77 28.76 -17.45
CA TRP A 561 -32.43 28.77 -16.02
C TRP A 561 -31.13 29.53 -15.74
N GLN A 562 -30.10 29.29 -16.55
CA GLN A 562 -28.81 29.97 -16.42
C GLN A 562 -28.94 31.48 -16.69
N ALA A 563 -29.71 31.87 -17.71
CA ALA A 563 -30.01 33.26 -18.01
C ALA A 563 -30.74 33.93 -16.84
N CYS A 564 -31.68 33.25 -16.19
CA CYS A 564 -32.37 33.73 -14.99
C CYS A 564 -31.41 33.93 -13.80
N ILE A 565 -30.45 33.02 -13.58
CA ILE A 565 -29.43 33.17 -12.53
C ILE A 565 -28.54 34.37 -12.82
N ILE A 566 -28.06 34.49 -14.05
CA ILE A 566 -27.20 35.60 -14.49
C ILE A 566 -27.95 36.92 -14.31
N TYR A 567 -29.22 36.99 -14.75
CA TYR A 567 -30.06 38.16 -14.58
C TYR A 567 -30.24 38.54 -13.11
N LYS A 568 -30.57 37.57 -12.22
CA LYS A 568 -30.68 37.82 -10.78
C LYS A 568 -29.38 38.32 -10.15
N ARG A 569 -28.23 37.81 -10.61
CA ARG A 569 -26.91 38.25 -10.13
C ARG A 569 -26.59 39.65 -10.61
N TRP A 570 -26.83 39.93 -11.88
CA TRP A 570 -26.64 41.26 -12.48
C TRP A 570 -27.58 42.31 -11.85
N SER A 571 -28.86 41.98 -11.67
CA SER A 571 -29.85 42.88 -11.07
C SER A 571 -29.51 43.26 -9.64
N ARG A 572 -29.01 42.30 -8.83
CA ARG A 572 -28.50 42.60 -7.47
C ARG A 572 -27.31 43.56 -7.53
N LEU A 573 -26.32 43.26 -8.36
CA LEU A 573 -25.12 44.08 -8.50
C LEU A 573 -25.42 45.50 -9.01
N ALA A 574 -26.40 45.65 -9.91
CA ALA A 574 -26.86 46.96 -10.38
C ALA A 574 -27.55 47.75 -9.27
N ARG A 575 -28.39 47.09 -8.45
CA ARG A 575 -29.05 47.72 -7.31
C ARG A 575 -28.05 48.16 -6.24
N ASP A 576 -27.07 47.33 -5.93
CA ASP A 576 -26.02 47.64 -4.96
C ASP A 576 -25.19 48.85 -5.41
N ARG A 577 -24.85 48.93 -6.71
CA ARG A 577 -24.16 50.11 -7.26
C ARG A 577 -25.00 51.38 -7.18
N MET A 578 -26.29 51.31 -7.49
CA MET A 578 -27.18 52.47 -7.38
C MET A 578 -27.38 52.91 -5.93
N TYR A 579 -27.43 51.96 -5.00
CA TYR A 579 -27.48 52.26 -3.57
C TYR A 579 -26.20 52.95 -3.09
N LEU A 580 -25.03 52.47 -3.52
CA LEU A 580 -23.74 53.11 -3.22
C LEU A 580 -23.63 54.52 -3.80
N VAL A 581 -24.07 54.73 -5.05
CA VAL A 581 -24.12 56.07 -5.66
C VAL A 581 -25.10 56.98 -4.91
N GLY A 582 -26.26 56.44 -4.49
CA GLY A 582 -27.21 57.17 -3.65
C GLY A 582 -26.61 57.60 -2.32
N GLN A 583 -25.88 56.72 -1.64
CA GLN A 583 -25.15 57.06 -0.40
C GLN A 583 -24.04 58.09 -0.64
N GLN A 584 -23.29 57.98 -1.74
CA GLN A 584 -22.27 58.98 -2.07
C GLN A 584 -22.87 60.36 -2.33
N LEU A 585 -24.01 60.44 -3.01
CA LEU A 585 -24.73 61.69 -3.24
C LEU A 585 -25.32 62.27 -1.95
N GLN A 586 -25.81 61.41 -1.06
CA GLN A 586 -26.31 61.86 0.24
C GLN A 586 -25.19 62.38 1.14
N ASN A 587 -24.03 61.70 1.15
CA ASN A 587 -22.84 62.19 1.86
C ASN A 587 -22.31 63.52 1.30
N LEU A 588 -22.39 63.74 -0.03
CA LEU A 588 -22.04 65.03 -0.62
C LEU A 588 -23.06 66.12 -0.24
N GLY A 589 -24.35 65.78 -0.23
CA GLY A 589 -25.40 66.72 0.18
C GLY A 589 -25.36 67.09 1.67
N ASP A 590 -25.01 66.15 2.55
CA ASP A 590 -24.83 66.43 3.99
C ASP A 590 -23.56 67.27 4.23
N ASN A 591 -22.46 67.02 3.51
CA ASN A 591 -21.25 67.84 3.59
C ASN A 591 -21.46 69.27 3.05
N ASP A 592 -22.23 69.45 1.96
CA ASP A 592 -22.58 70.77 1.42
C ASP A 592 -23.50 71.57 2.36
N LEU A 593 -24.25 70.89 3.25
CA LEU A 593 -25.06 71.53 4.28
C LEU A 593 -24.25 71.87 5.53
N GLU A 594 -23.22 71.09 5.87
CA GLU A 594 -22.27 71.42 6.95
C GLU A 594 -21.34 72.59 6.58
N GLU A 595 -20.95 72.74 5.31
CA GLU A 595 -20.12 73.88 4.84
C GLU A 595 -20.89 75.23 4.81
N VAL A 596 -22.23 75.21 4.76
CA VAL A 596 -23.06 76.43 4.71
C VAL A 596 -23.44 76.94 6.12
N ASP A 597 -23.26 76.13 7.16
CA ASP A 597 -23.64 76.46 8.55
C ASP A 597 -22.45 76.92 9.43
N GLN A 598 -21.29 77.23 8.83
CA GLN A 598 -20.11 77.78 9.53
C GLN A 598 -19.56 79.06 8.89
N ASP A 599 -20.41 80.08 8.78
CA ASP A 599 -19.96 81.49 8.82
C ASP A 599 -20.32 82.05 10.21
N GLY A 600 -19.45 81.80 11.20
CA GLY A 600 -19.64 82.30 12.55
C GLY A 600 -18.69 81.73 13.59
N ASP A 601 -17.52 82.40 13.70
CA ASP A 601 -16.53 82.38 14.80
C ASP A 601 -15.25 81.55 14.64
N VAL A 602 -14.15 82.30 14.78
CA VAL A 602 -12.76 81.89 14.91
C VAL A 602 -12.52 81.32 16.30
N VAL A 603 -12.12 80.05 16.42
CA VAL A 603 -11.39 79.54 17.60
C VAL A 603 -10.37 78.47 17.17
N ASP A 604 -9.10 78.77 17.40
CA ASP A 604 -7.97 77.82 17.45
C ASP A 604 -8.21 76.73 18.51
N ASP A 605 -7.90 75.47 18.22
CA ASP A 605 -6.95 74.63 19.00
C ASP A 605 -7.18 73.10 18.90
N PHE A 606 -6.04 72.40 18.74
CA PHE A 606 -5.65 71.09 19.32
C PHE A 606 -6.39 69.76 19.00
N HIS A 607 -5.61 68.85 18.40
CA HIS A 607 -5.64 67.37 18.57
C HIS A 607 -5.45 66.93 20.04
N PRO A 608 -5.53 65.63 20.47
CA PRO A 608 -5.91 64.35 19.81
C PRO A 608 -6.74 63.36 20.69
N GLY A 609 -6.98 62.12 20.20
CA GLY A 609 -7.28 60.91 21.01
C GLY A 609 -8.76 60.48 21.04
N GLU A 610 -9.17 59.23 21.20
CA GLU A 610 -8.58 57.88 21.28
C GLU A 610 -9.78 56.91 21.37
N ALA A 611 -9.61 55.67 20.88
CA ALA A 611 -10.35 54.44 21.23
C ALA A 611 -11.91 54.37 21.16
N ASP A 612 -12.47 53.39 20.46
CA ASP A 612 -12.73 52.09 21.10
C ASP A 612 -13.29 51.02 20.16
N ASP A 613 -12.85 49.80 20.45
CA ASP A 613 -13.16 48.52 19.84
C ASP A 613 -14.52 47.93 20.31
N HIS A 614 -14.93 46.84 19.65
CA HIS A 614 -15.93 45.84 20.04
C HIS A 614 -17.41 46.08 19.73
N HIS A 615 -17.92 45.38 18.70
CA HIS A 615 -18.63 44.10 18.85
C HIS A 615 -19.25 43.66 17.52
N LEU A 616 -18.72 42.59 16.91
CA LEU A 616 -19.38 41.85 15.83
C LEU A 616 -19.65 40.43 16.30
N ALA A 617 -20.91 40.15 16.60
CA ALA A 617 -21.49 38.82 16.65
C ALA A 617 -22.94 38.88 16.17
N ALA A 618 -23.31 37.88 15.37
CA ALA A 618 -24.65 37.45 14.94
C ALA A 618 -25.13 37.87 13.53
N GLY A 619 -25.57 36.84 12.78
CA GLY A 619 -26.21 36.91 11.45
C GLY A 619 -25.54 35.95 10.47
N ALA A 620 -25.71 34.62 10.55
CA ALA A 620 -26.84 33.87 9.96
C ALA A 620 -27.04 34.13 8.45
N GLU A 621 -26.45 33.27 7.61
CA GLU A 621 -27.11 32.45 6.56
C GLU A 621 -26.17 31.36 6.02
#